data_AF-A0A519CZU5-F1
#
_entry.id   AF-A0A519CZU5-F1
#
_cell.length_a   1.000
_cell.length_b   1.000
_cell.length_c   1.000
_cell.angle_alpha   90.00
_cell.angle_beta   90.00
_cell.angle_gamma   90.00
#
_symmetry.space_group_name_H-M   'P 1'
#
loop_
_entity.id
_entity.type
_entity.pdbx_description
1 polymer ?
#
loop_
_entity_poly.entity_id
_entity_poly.type
_entity_poly.pdbx_seq_one_letter_code
_entity_poly.pdbx_strand_id
1 'polypeptide(L)'
;MVIIMSGDVQQYSVISVPNRSDHLWRYTSWQSVHPTGDLLEVPIIPVAEIRLLNLDGTLPPSEVTFRPALPQDLEDLSSNALSTSEISSVFLREVAAGRAHLLDIPSGWVGGQPLMIEVNALGATSIQHLLINVGKEAQFELTTAIRGKADWFGFLREISVGKGAIFRDLIYNRLSSTSTFVRNEGVEISRDALFNGATLSLGGGRLKTDLRHELLGSGAELSLHVGVHGNGQRRDDHHFVINHPVGQNQSKLVMHSACDGRSKNVGTGRLIIAEGAQSCDAGQVFKNLLLSDKAEADSIPELEVFADDVSAAHGAASAPLDPEQLFYLESRGLGPQMAKDLLTEGFLMDAFTGFKSESLVNYLRTRLLVHLDCDLLE
;
A
#
# COMPACT_ATOMS: atom_id res chain seq x y z
N MET A 1 31.96 -5.07 -14.54
CA MET A 1 32.44 -3.99 -13.65
C MET A 1 32.09 -2.67 -14.33
N VAL A 2 31.28 -1.87 -13.64
CA VAL A 2 30.72 -0.55 -14.04
C VAL A 2 29.74 -0.56 -15.21
N ILE A 3 28.44 -0.68 -14.90
CA ILE A 3 27.34 -0.09 -15.67
C ILE A 3 26.32 0.41 -14.65
N ILE A 4 26.40 1.70 -14.30
CA ILE A 4 25.25 2.52 -13.89
C ILE A 4 25.61 3.95 -14.32
N MET A 5 25.06 4.43 -15.43
CA MET A 5 24.98 5.87 -15.72
C MET A 5 23.74 6.14 -16.59
N SER A 6 22.63 6.37 -15.91
CA SER A 6 21.52 7.23 -16.36
C SER A 6 20.60 7.51 -15.16
N GLY A 7 20.80 8.67 -14.50
CA GLY A 7 20.01 9.16 -13.36
C GLY A 7 20.67 8.91 -11.99
N ASP A 8 20.87 9.95 -11.19
CA ASP A 8 21.55 9.94 -9.87
C ASP A 8 20.84 9.04 -8.82
N VAL A 9 20.99 7.73 -8.91
CA VAL A 9 20.66 6.82 -7.80
C VAL A 9 21.85 6.85 -6.84
N GLN A 10 21.68 7.57 -5.73
CA GLN A 10 22.66 7.56 -4.65
C GLN A 10 22.80 6.14 -4.10
N GLN A 11 24.03 5.72 -3.79
CA GLN A 11 24.25 4.45 -3.10
C GLN A 11 23.71 4.53 -1.68
N TYR A 12 23.08 3.46 -1.19
CA TYR A 12 22.52 3.37 0.16
C TYR A 12 23.54 3.77 1.23
N SER A 13 24.79 3.33 1.05
CA SER A 13 25.90 3.57 2.00
C SER A 13 26.23 5.04 2.24
N VAL A 14 25.79 5.97 1.37
CA VAL A 14 26.00 7.41 1.52
C VAL A 14 24.74 8.16 1.96
N ILE A 15 23.59 7.49 2.09
CA ILE A 15 22.35 8.10 2.58
C ILE A 15 22.44 8.30 4.10
N SER A 16 22.13 9.51 4.56
CA SER A 16 22.05 9.80 5.99
C SER A 16 20.89 9.05 6.63
N VAL A 17 21.15 8.36 7.73
CA VAL A 17 20.10 7.72 8.53
C VAL A 17 19.14 8.80 9.05
N PRO A 18 17.83 8.71 8.73
CA PRO A 18 16.86 9.70 9.16
C PRO A 18 16.66 9.63 10.67
N ASN A 19 16.47 10.80 11.27
CA ASN A 19 16.17 10.92 12.68
C ASN A 19 14.64 11.04 12.89
N ARG A 20 14.16 10.96 14.14
CA ARG A 20 12.71 10.94 14.45
C ARG A 20 11.99 12.29 14.23
N SER A 21 12.70 13.35 13.86
CA SER A 21 12.10 14.60 13.39
C SER A 21 11.55 14.48 11.98
N ASP A 22 12.08 13.57 11.17
CA ASP A 22 11.50 13.22 9.87
C ASP A 22 10.14 12.56 10.11
N HIS A 23 9.09 13.10 9.51
CA HIS A 23 7.73 12.62 9.69
C HIS A 23 7.58 11.17 9.21
N LEU A 24 8.30 10.77 8.16
CA LEU A 24 8.29 9.40 7.67
C LEU A 24 8.84 8.42 8.71
N TRP A 25 9.79 8.84 9.55
CA TRP A 25 10.54 7.97 10.48
C TRP A 25 10.29 8.26 11.96
N ARG A 26 9.31 9.13 12.27
CA ARG A 26 8.98 9.57 13.64
C ARG A 26 8.53 8.40 14.52
N TYR A 27 7.59 7.60 14.03
CA TYR A 27 6.93 6.56 14.82
C TYR A 27 7.64 5.21 14.72
N THR A 28 8.13 4.88 13.52
CA THR A 28 8.95 3.70 13.26
C THR A 28 10.28 4.15 12.66
N SER A 29 11.40 3.93 13.35
CA SER A 29 12.71 4.31 12.84
C SER A 29 13.27 3.27 11.88
N TRP A 30 14.14 3.70 10.96
CA TRP A 30 14.82 2.79 10.01
C TRP A 30 15.59 1.68 10.72
N GLN A 31 16.35 2.02 11.77
CA GLN A 31 17.01 1.05 12.66
C GLN A 31 16.10 -0.09 13.13
N SER A 32 14.84 0.23 13.40
CA SER A 32 13.90 -0.73 13.98
C SER A 32 13.24 -1.66 12.96
N VAL A 33 13.43 -1.38 11.67
CA VAL A 33 12.89 -2.17 10.55
C VAL A 33 13.97 -2.58 9.54
N HIS A 34 15.25 -2.24 9.78
CA HIS A 34 16.37 -2.70 8.95
C HIS A 34 16.55 -4.23 9.11
N PRO A 35 16.78 -4.99 8.02
CA PRO A 35 16.83 -6.45 8.08
C PRO A 35 17.96 -7.01 8.95
N THR A 36 19.10 -6.33 9.06
CA THR A 36 20.28 -6.84 9.77
C THR A 36 20.61 -6.06 11.04
N GLY A 37 20.00 -4.89 11.22
CA GLY A 37 20.36 -3.93 12.27
C GLY A 37 21.68 -3.17 12.05
N ASP A 38 22.54 -3.57 11.11
CA ASP A 38 23.69 -2.77 10.66
C ASP A 38 23.28 -1.84 9.52
N LEU A 39 23.12 -0.55 9.82
CA LEU A 39 22.58 0.45 8.88
C LEU A 39 23.51 0.80 7.71
N LEU A 40 24.75 0.34 7.71
CA LEU A 40 25.68 0.55 6.59
C LEU A 40 25.77 -0.67 5.67
N GLU A 41 25.16 -1.79 6.07
CA GLU A 41 25.22 -3.05 5.34
C GLU A 41 24.18 -3.09 4.21
N VAL A 42 24.60 -3.58 3.03
CA VAL A 42 23.70 -3.97 1.94
C VAL A 42 23.77 -5.49 1.79
N PRO A 43 22.90 -6.25 2.48
CA PRO A 43 22.95 -7.70 2.48
C PRO A 43 22.44 -8.28 1.15
N ILE A 44 22.86 -9.50 0.82
CA ILE A 44 22.25 -10.27 -0.27
C ILE A 44 20.94 -10.89 0.25
N ILE A 45 19.81 -10.34 -0.19
CA ILE A 45 18.48 -10.81 0.21
C ILE A 45 17.86 -11.68 -0.89
N PRO A 46 17.41 -12.92 -0.62
CA PRO A 46 16.72 -13.78 -1.59
C PRO A 46 15.42 -13.17 -2.12
N VAL A 47 15.13 -13.36 -3.41
CA VAL A 47 13.87 -12.89 -4.02
C VAL A 47 12.72 -13.80 -3.55
N ALA A 48 11.58 -13.20 -3.20
CA ALA A 48 10.36 -13.94 -2.89
C ALA A 48 9.88 -14.73 -4.12
N GLU A 49 9.23 -15.86 -3.90
CA GLU A 49 8.58 -16.56 -5.02
C GLU A 49 7.40 -15.71 -5.50
N ILE A 50 7.29 -15.54 -6.82
CA ILE A 50 6.23 -14.74 -7.43
C ILE A 50 5.62 -15.44 -8.64
N ARG A 51 4.29 -15.34 -8.78
CA ARG A 51 3.54 -15.90 -9.91
C ARG A 51 2.41 -14.98 -10.32
N LEU A 52 2.09 -14.96 -11.61
CA LEU A 52 0.92 -14.29 -12.16
C LEU A 52 -0.11 -15.32 -12.63
N LEU A 53 -1.34 -15.16 -12.17
CA LEU A 53 -2.51 -15.95 -12.53
C LEU A 53 -3.70 -15.00 -12.75
N ASN A 54 -4.83 -15.50 -13.25
CA ASN A 54 -6.11 -14.84 -13.04
C ASN A 54 -6.62 -15.15 -11.62
N LEU A 55 -7.51 -14.32 -11.09
CA LEU A 55 -8.12 -14.47 -9.76
C LEU A 55 -8.84 -15.82 -9.56
N ASP A 56 -9.35 -16.42 -10.65
CA ASP A 56 -9.97 -17.74 -10.66
C ASP A 56 -8.96 -18.91 -10.76
N GLY A 57 -7.66 -18.62 -10.80
CA GLY A 57 -6.57 -19.58 -10.89
C GLY A 57 -6.19 -19.99 -12.32
N THR A 58 -6.86 -19.47 -13.35
CA THR A 58 -6.48 -19.73 -14.75
C THR A 58 -5.24 -18.93 -15.17
N LEU A 59 -4.63 -19.28 -16.30
CA LEU A 59 -3.49 -18.52 -16.83
C LEU A 59 -3.94 -17.18 -17.42
N PRO A 60 -3.15 -16.10 -17.22
CA PRO A 60 -3.40 -14.82 -17.87
C PRO A 60 -3.36 -14.93 -19.39
N PRO A 61 -4.05 -14.02 -20.12
CA PRO A 61 -3.91 -13.92 -21.57
C PRO A 61 -2.45 -13.64 -21.98
N SER A 62 -2.06 -14.14 -23.15
CA SER A 62 -0.71 -14.01 -23.71
C SER A 62 -0.24 -12.58 -23.96
N GLU A 63 -1.17 -11.65 -24.09
CA GLU A 63 -0.97 -10.22 -24.29
C GLU A 63 -0.40 -9.54 -23.03
N VAL A 64 -0.65 -10.11 -21.86
CA VAL A 64 -0.08 -9.64 -20.59
C VAL A 64 1.33 -10.21 -20.43
N THR A 65 2.32 -9.33 -20.31
CA THR A 65 3.71 -9.76 -20.13
C THR A 65 4.05 -9.79 -18.66
N PHE A 66 4.53 -10.94 -18.16
CA PHE A 66 5.06 -11.10 -16.81
C PHE A 66 6.39 -11.85 -16.82
N ARG A 67 7.47 -11.17 -16.46
CA ARG A 67 8.84 -11.70 -16.60
C ARG A 67 9.81 -10.96 -15.66
N PRO A 68 11.03 -11.49 -15.43
CA PRO A 68 12.12 -10.68 -14.88
C PRO A 68 12.34 -9.42 -15.73
N ALA A 69 12.57 -8.29 -15.07
CA ALA A 69 12.83 -7.01 -15.70
C ALA A 69 14.23 -7.01 -16.34
N LEU A 70 14.33 -6.40 -17.51
CA LEU A 70 15.58 -6.10 -18.18
C LEU A 70 16.13 -4.76 -17.64
N PRO A 71 17.44 -4.49 -17.80
CA PRO A 71 18.01 -3.20 -17.42
C PRO A 71 17.29 -2.01 -18.05
N GLN A 72 16.89 -2.12 -19.32
CA GLN A 72 16.13 -1.07 -20.01
C GLN A 72 14.75 -0.81 -19.37
N ASP A 73 14.07 -1.85 -18.89
CA ASP A 73 12.78 -1.67 -18.21
C ASP A 73 12.96 -0.84 -16.93
N LEU A 74 14.05 -1.05 -16.20
CA LEU A 74 14.38 -0.27 -15.00
C LEU A 74 14.71 1.19 -15.36
N GLU A 75 15.44 1.43 -16.43
CA GLU A 75 15.75 2.80 -16.88
C GLU A 75 14.48 3.56 -17.32
N ASP A 76 13.55 2.88 -17.99
CA ASP A 76 12.37 3.50 -18.57
C ASP A 76 11.19 3.63 -17.58
N LEU A 77 11.08 2.71 -16.61
CA LEU A 77 9.88 2.55 -15.77
C LEU A 77 10.11 2.79 -14.27
N SER A 78 11.35 3.05 -13.84
CA SER A 78 11.58 3.45 -12.44
C SER A 78 10.83 4.74 -12.14
N SER A 79 10.03 4.71 -11.08
CA SER A 79 9.13 5.80 -10.69
C SER A 79 9.91 6.95 -10.05
N ASN A 80 9.70 8.17 -10.52
CA ASN A 80 10.24 9.38 -9.90
C ASN A 80 9.47 9.77 -8.63
N ALA A 81 8.26 9.24 -8.43
CA ALA A 81 7.50 9.43 -7.19
C ALA A 81 8.27 8.97 -5.93
N LEU A 82 9.14 7.95 -6.07
CA LEU A 82 10.04 7.52 -4.99
C LEU A 82 11.36 8.27 -5.09
N SER A 83 11.62 9.11 -4.09
CA SER A 83 12.85 9.91 -4.01
C SER A 83 14.10 9.04 -4.06
N THR A 84 15.09 9.48 -4.85
CA THR A 84 16.43 8.87 -4.91
C THR A 84 17.29 9.15 -3.68
N SER A 85 16.77 9.93 -2.71
CA SER A 85 17.41 10.23 -1.43
C SER A 85 16.68 9.66 -0.21
N GLU A 86 15.53 9.01 -0.40
CA GLU A 86 14.80 8.37 0.70
C GLU A 86 15.42 6.99 0.99
N ILE A 87 15.86 6.81 2.24
CA ILE A 87 16.72 5.70 2.65
C ILE A 87 16.13 4.31 2.37
N SER A 88 14.84 4.09 2.62
CA SER A 88 14.27 2.75 2.43
C SER A 88 14.04 2.45 0.95
N SER A 89 13.70 3.45 0.14
CA SER A 89 13.52 3.31 -1.31
C SER A 89 14.86 2.98 -1.99
N VAL A 90 15.91 3.71 -1.61
CA VAL A 90 17.28 3.47 -2.08
C VAL A 90 17.76 2.09 -1.65
N PHE A 91 17.57 1.73 -0.37
CA PHE A 91 17.92 0.40 0.14
C PHE A 91 17.23 -0.71 -0.65
N LEU A 92 15.90 -0.62 -0.81
CA LEU A 92 15.11 -1.64 -1.50
C LEU A 92 15.51 -1.78 -2.98
N ARG A 93 15.78 -0.67 -3.69
CA ARG A 93 16.30 -0.70 -5.06
C ARG A 93 17.67 -1.36 -5.12
N GLU A 94 18.58 -1.03 -4.19
CA GLU A 94 19.95 -1.55 -4.20
C GLU A 94 19.98 -3.05 -3.86
N VAL A 95 19.27 -3.49 -2.82
CA VAL A 95 19.20 -4.92 -2.51
C VAL A 95 18.49 -5.69 -3.62
N ALA A 96 17.48 -5.13 -4.29
CA ALA A 96 16.78 -5.80 -5.39
C ALA A 96 17.47 -5.67 -6.76
N ALA A 97 18.62 -4.98 -6.85
CA ALA A 97 19.23 -4.58 -8.12
C ALA A 97 19.38 -5.76 -9.10
N GLY A 98 18.86 -5.57 -10.32
CA GLY A 98 18.87 -6.58 -11.38
C GLY A 98 17.93 -7.77 -11.18
N ARG A 99 17.03 -7.73 -10.18
CA ARG A 99 16.13 -8.85 -9.80
C ARG A 99 14.66 -8.45 -9.70
N ALA A 100 14.30 -7.30 -10.27
CA ALA A 100 12.92 -6.86 -10.40
C ALA A 100 12.11 -7.77 -11.34
N HIS A 101 10.81 -7.79 -11.17
CA HIS A 101 9.86 -8.40 -12.11
C HIS A 101 9.01 -7.31 -12.76
N LEU A 102 8.77 -7.45 -14.06
CA LEU A 102 7.91 -6.58 -14.84
C LEU A 102 6.55 -7.24 -15.04
N LEU A 103 5.48 -6.51 -14.74
CA LEU A 103 4.16 -6.68 -15.32
C LEU A 103 3.94 -5.57 -16.35
N ASP A 104 3.81 -5.93 -17.62
CA ASP A 104 3.57 -4.99 -18.71
C ASP A 104 2.21 -5.29 -19.35
N ILE A 105 1.34 -4.27 -19.32
CA ILE A 105 -0.03 -4.31 -19.83
C ILE A 105 -0.10 -3.47 -21.11
N PRO A 106 -0.48 -4.06 -22.26
CA PRO A 106 -0.48 -3.34 -23.52
C PRO A 106 -1.53 -2.22 -23.56
N SER A 107 -1.27 -1.21 -24.39
CA SER A 107 -2.22 -0.10 -24.59
C SER A 107 -3.54 -0.60 -25.18
N GLY A 108 -4.65 -0.04 -24.71
CA GLY A 108 -6.01 -0.40 -25.11
C GLY A 108 -6.48 -1.77 -24.63
N TRP A 109 -5.67 -2.49 -23.85
CA TRP A 109 -6.05 -3.81 -23.36
C TRP A 109 -7.14 -3.71 -22.30
N VAL A 110 -8.21 -4.47 -22.48
CA VAL A 110 -9.31 -4.56 -21.53
C VAL A 110 -9.31 -5.95 -20.92
N GLY A 111 -9.01 -6.03 -19.62
CA GLY A 111 -8.99 -7.26 -18.86
C GLY A 111 -10.39 -7.82 -18.63
N GLY A 112 -10.52 -9.14 -18.73
CA GLY A 112 -11.75 -9.87 -18.40
C GLY A 112 -11.81 -10.28 -16.94
N GLN A 113 -11.05 -11.32 -16.58
CA GLN A 113 -10.86 -11.73 -15.19
C GLN A 113 -9.79 -10.85 -14.52
N PRO A 114 -9.95 -10.45 -13.24
CA PRO A 114 -8.89 -9.77 -12.51
C PRO A 114 -7.62 -10.62 -12.50
N LEU A 115 -6.47 -9.96 -12.67
CA LEU A 115 -5.17 -10.59 -12.52
C LEU A 115 -4.84 -10.76 -11.04
N MET A 116 -4.05 -11.78 -10.71
CA MET A 116 -3.52 -12.04 -9.38
C MET A 116 -2.02 -12.26 -9.45
N ILE A 117 -1.27 -11.45 -8.71
CA ILE A 117 0.11 -11.73 -8.36
C ILE A 117 0.12 -12.38 -6.99
N GLU A 118 0.64 -13.60 -6.90
CA GLU A 118 0.94 -14.25 -5.62
C GLU A 118 2.40 -14.02 -5.27
N VAL A 119 2.67 -13.52 -4.06
CA VAL A 119 4.02 -13.36 -3.51
C VAL A 119 4.15 -14.19 -2.24
N ASN A 120 5.11 -15.12 -2.22
CA ASN A 120 5.41 -15.98 -1.08
C ASN A 120 6.80 -15.66 -0.51
N ALA A 121 6.82 -14.94 0.62
CA ALA A 121 8.02 -14.50 1.31
C ALA A 121 8.43 -15.52 2.39
N LEU A 122 9.62 -16.12 2.24
CA LEU A 122 10.15 -17.16 3.13
C LEU A 122 11.60 -16.89 3.53
N GLY A 123 12.06 -17.54 4.60
CA GLY A 123 13.44 -17.46 5.09
C GLY A 123 13.67 -16.34 6.09
N ALA A 124 14.93 -16.08 6.44
CA ALA A 124 15.26 -14.99 7.37
C ALA A 124 14.95 -13.62 6.76
N THR A 125 15.34 -13.42 5.49
CA THR A 125 15.04 -12.20 4.73
C THR A 125 14.51 -12.57 3.36
N SER A 126 13.61 -11.75 2.83
CA SER A 126 13.09 -11.88 1.48
C SER A 126 12.81 -10.49 0.88
N ILE A 127 12.92 -10.36 -0.45
CA ILE A 127 12.70 -9.11 -1.17
C ILE A 127 11.85 -9.38 -2.41
N GLN A 128 11.00 -8.43 -2.80
CA GLN A 128 10.43 -8.41 -4.13
C GLN A 128 10.38 -6.98 -4.66
N HIS A 129 10.76 -6.79 -5.93
CA HIS A 129 10.67 -5.53 -6.65
C HIS A 129 9.80 -5.73 -7.89
N LEU A 130 8.71 -4.97 -7.98
CA LEU A 130 7.78 -4.99 -9.11
C LEU A 130 7.79 -3.68 -9.86
N LEU A 131 8.00 -3.78 -11.16
CA LEU A 131 7.67 -2.74 -12.13
C LEU A 131 6.31 -3.09 -12.74
N ILE A 132 5.39 -2.14 -12.75
CA ILE A 132 4.08 -2.30 -13.37
C ILE A 132 3.90 -1.18 -14.39
N ASN A 133 3.94 -1.53 -15.68
CA ASN A 133 3.65 -0.61 -16.76
C ASN A 133 2.23 -0.83 -17.26
N VAL A 134 1.38 0.18 -17.12
CA VAL A 134 0.02 0.16 -17.64
C VAL A 134 -0.05 1.02 -18.90
N GLY A 135 -0.24 0.36 -20.04
CA GLY A 135 -0.42 1.01 -21.33
C GLY A 135 -1.58 2.01 -21.34
N LYS A 136 -1.51 2.95 -22.29
CA LYS A 136 -2.56 3.97 -22.48
C LYS A 136 -3.91 3.30 -22.72
N GLU A 137 -4.98 3.86 -22.16
CA GLU A 137 -6.36 3.38 -22.34
C GLU A 137 -6.60 1.92 -21.92
N ALA A 138 -5.64 1.28 -21.24
CA ALA A 138 -5.81 -0.06 -20.71
C ALA A 138 -6.79 -0.04 -19.52
N GLN A 139 -7.62 -1.07 -19.39
CA GLN A 139 -8.63 -1.17 -18.34
C GLN A 139 -8.57 -2.55 -17.70
N PHE A 140 -8.17 -2.66 -16.44
CA PHE A 140 -8.08 -3.96 -15.78
C PHE A 140 -8.01 -3.85 -14.26
N GLU A 141 -8.11 -5.02 -13.62
CA GLU A 141 -8.04 -5.18 -12.19
C GLU A 141 -6.90 -6.13 -11.83
N LEU A 142 -6.16 -5.82 -10.77
CA LEU A 142 -5.07 -6.61 -10.21
C LEU A 142 -5.29 -6.79 -8.72
N THR A 143 -4.99 -7.98 -8.21
CA THR A 143 -4.70 -8.16 -6.79
C THR A 143 -3.30 -8.72 -6.57
N THR A 144 -2.58 -8.18 -5.60
CA THR A 144 -1.32 -8.73 -5.10
C THR A 144 -1.56 -9.37 -3.74
N ALA A 145 -1.47 -10.69 -3.67
CA ALA A 145 -1.62 -11.47 -2.45
C ALA A 145 -0.24 -11.81 -1.87
N ILE A 146 0.09 -11.21 -0.72
CA ILE A 146 1.38 -11.38 -0.03
C ILE A 146 1.19 -12.30 1.16
N ARG A 147 1.95 -13.39 1.20
CA ARG A 147 1.91 -14.41 2.26
C ARG A 147 3.31 -14.90 2.61
N GLY A 148 3.40 -15.65 3.69
CA GLY A 148 4.61 -16.37 4.07
C GLY A 148 5.09 -16.03 5.48
N LYS A 149 6.26 -16.60 5.83
CA LYS A 149 6.84 -16.56 7.18
C LYS A 149 8.25 -15.99 7.19
N ALA A 150 8.58 -15.12 6.25
CA ALA A 150 9.87 -14.43 6.29
C ALA A 150 10.00 -13.59 7.57
N ASP A 151 11.14 -13.63 8.25
CA ASP A 151 11.35 -12.77 9.43
C ASP A 151 11.39 -11.29 9.04
N TRP A 152 11.94 -11.00 7.85
CA TRP A 152 11.89 -9.69 7.21
C TRP A 152 11.51 -9.82 5.73
N PHE A 153 10.57 -8.98 5.29
CA PHE A 153 10.19 -8.86 3.88
C PHE A 153 10.25 -7.41 3.43
N GLY A 154 11.00 -7.16 2.35
CA GLY A 154 11.02 -5.87 1.67
C GLY A 154 10.23 -5.96 0.36
N PHE A 155 9.41 -4.95 0.09
CA PHE A 155 8.59 -4.93 -1.12
C PHE A 155 8.59 -3.55 -1.75
N LEU A 156 9.12 -3.49 -2.96
CA LEU A 156 9.19 -2.28 -3.76
C LEU A 156 8.24 -2.40 -4.96
N ARG A 157 7.38 -1.42 -5.16
CA ARG A 157 6.51 -1.33 -6.33
C ARG A 157 6.68 0.01 -7.02
N GLU A 158 6.84 0.00 -8.33
CA GLU A 158 6.95 1.19 -9.15
C GLU A 158 5.97 1.04 -10.31
N ILE A 159 5.02 1.97 -10.41
CA ILE A 159 3.83 1.83 -11.25
C ILE A 159 3.70 3.06 -12.13
N SER A 160 3.64 2.85 -13.44
CA SER A 160 3.26 3.89 -14.40
C SER A 160 1.86 3.62 -14.93
N VAL A 161 0.95 4.57 -14.73
CA VAL A 161 -0.43 4.50 -15.24
C VAL A 161 -0.56 5.38 -16.47
N GLY A 162 -0.67 4.75 -17.63
CA GLY A 162 -0.76 5.41 -18.93
C GLY A 162 -2.01 6.28 -19.10
N LYS A 163 -1.95 7.24 -20.02
CA LYS A 163 -3.05 8.18 -20.31
C LYS A 163 -4.36 7.45 -20.57
N GLY A 164 -5.46 7.91 -19.97
CA GLY A 164 -6.79 7.31 -20.17
C GLY A 164 -6.95 5.89 -19.60
N ALA A 165 -5.95 5.33 -18.92
CA ALA A 165 -6.05 3.98 -18.36
C ALA A 165 -6.95 3.96 -17.11
N ILE A 166 -7.62 2.84 -16.88
CA ILE A 166 -8.42 2.56 -15.68
C ILE A 166 -7.82 1.35 -14.98
N PHE A 167 -7.08 1.59 -13.91
CA PHE A 167 -6.38 0.54 -13.19
C PHE A 167 -6.92 0.41 -11.76
N ARG A 168 -7.33 -0.80 -11.39
CA ARG A 168 -7.72 -1.14 -10.02
C ARG A 168 -6.73 -2.12 -9.43
N ASP A 169 -6.24 -1.82 -8.24
CA ASP A 169 -5.14 -2.55 -7.64
C ASP A 169 -5.40 -2.83 -6.17
N LEU A 170 -5.51 -4.10 -5.79
CA LEU A 170 -5.74 -4.52 -4.41
C LEU A 170 -4.52 -5.25 -3.87
N ILE A 171 -3.87 -4.71 -2.84
CA ILE A 171 -2.91 -5.45 -2.02
C ILE A 171 -3.61 -6.09 -0.82
N TYR A 172 -3.33 -7.37 -0.60
CA TYR A 172 -3.68 -8.07 0.62
C TYR A 172 -2.45 -8.75 1.20
N ASN A 173 -2.09 -8.45 2.47
CA ASN A 173 -0.99 -9.13 3.17
C ASN A 173 -1.46 -9.94 4.38
N ARG A 174 -0.96 -11.18 4.46
CA ARG A 174 -1.07 -12.10 5.60
C ARG A 174 0.27 -12.77 5.88
N LEU A 175 1.27 -11.94 6.20
CA LEU A 175 2.57 -12.40 6.69
C LEU A 175 2.46 -12.92 8.13
N SER A 176 3.45 -13.70 8.57
CA SER A 176 3.56 -14.16 9.97
C SER A 176 3.49 -12.98 10.95
N SER A 177 2.92 -13.21 12.14
CA SER A 177 2.84 -12.20 13.22
C SER A 177 4.21 -11.78 13.76
N THR A 178 5.27 -12.49 13.40
CA THR A 178 6.67 -12.15 13.71
C THR A 178 7.38 -11.36 12.61
N SER A 179 6.80 -11.27 11.41
CA SER A 179 7.44 -10.65 10.25
C SER A 179 7.55 -9.13 10.41
N THR A 180 8.71 -8.60 10.06
CA THR A 180 8.87 -7.18 9.71
C THR A 180 8.61 -7.00 8.23
N PHE A 181 7.76 -6.06 7.86
CA PHE A 181 7.40 -5.77 6.47
C PHE A 181 7.69 -4.32 6.13
N VAL A 182 8.59 -4.09 5.18
CA VAL A 182 8.91 -2.76 4.65
C VAL A 182 8.37 -2.67 3.22
N ARG A 183 7.41 -1.78 2.98
CA ARG A 183 6.80 -1.57 1.66
C ARG A 183 7.02 -0.14 1.19
N ASN A 184 7.60 0.02 0.01
CA ASN A 184 7.68 1.29 -0.67
C ASN A 184 6.98 1.19 -2.03
N GLU A 185 6.22 2.22 -2.38
CA GLU A 185 5.45 2.26 -3.61
C GLU A 185 5.49 3.65 -4.24
N GLY A 186 5.83 3.71 -5.52
CA GLY A 186 5.72 4.91 -6.35
C GLY A 186 4.71 4.69 -7.46
N VAL A 187 3.74 5.59 -7.58
CA VAL A 187 2.70 5.55 -8.62
C VAL A 187 2.67 6.88 -9.36
N GLU A 188 2.89 6.83 -10.67
CA GLU A 188 2.75 7.98 -11.56
C GLU A 188 1.48 7.85 -12.40
N ILE A 189 0.58 8.82 -12.29
CA ILE A 189 -0.76 8.78 -12.88
C ILE A 189 -0.83 9.82 -13.99
N SER A 190 -0.98 9.35 -15.22
CA SER A 190 -1.03 10.21 -16.40
C SER A 190 -2.37 10.94 -16.55
N ARG A 191 -2.40 11.91 -17.47
CA ARG A 191 -3.59 12.64 -17.91
C ARG A 191 -4.79 11.70 -18.18
N ASP A 192 -5.96 12.10 -17.69
CA ASP A 192 -7.25 11.42 -17.87
C ASP A 192 -7.26 9.94 -17.39
N ALA A 193 -6.27 9.52 -16.60
CA ALA A 193 -6.18 8.16 -16.06
C ALA A 193 -6.82 8.04 -14.68
N LEU A 194 -7.39 6.87 -14.38
CA LEU A 194 -7.97 6.55 -13.08
C LEU A 194 -7.16 5.42 -12.43
N PHE A 195 -6.59 5.71 -11.26
CA PHE A 195 -5.99 4.70 -10.38
C PHE A 195 -6.83 4.53 -9.11
N ASN A 196 -7.32 3.33 -8.87
CA ASN A 196 -8.06 2.97 -7.66
C ASN A 196 -7.28 1.88 -6.91
N GLY A 197 -6.58 2.30 -5.85
CA GLY A 197 -5.78 1.43 -5.01
C GLY A 197 -6.52 1.00 -3.74
N ALA A 198 -6.35 -0.25 -3.36
CA ALA A 198 -6.83 -0.81 -2.10
C ALA A 198 -5.72 -1.56 -1.37
N THR A 199 -5.71 -1.48 -0.04
CA THR A 199 -4.83 -2.28 0.82
C THR A 199 -5.62 -2.86 1.98
N LEU A 200 -5.58 -4.18 2.13
CA LEU A 200 -6.07 -4.89 3.31
C LEU A 200 -4.90 -5.50 4.07
N SER A 201 -4.59 -4.92 5.22
CA SER A 201 -3.41 -5.24 6.02
C SER A 201 -3.75 -6.08 7.24
N LEU A 202 -3.57 -7.42 7.15
CA LEU A 202 -4.01 -8.37 8.18
C LEU A 202 -2.88 -9.16 8.87
N GLY A 203 -1.67 -9.22 8.30
CA GLY A 203 -0.54 -9.94 8.90
C GLY A 203 0.75 -9.12 8.99
N GLY A 204 1.75 -9.68 9.67
CA GLY A 204 2.97 -8.97 10.08
C GLY A 204 2.95 -8.56 11.54
N GLY A 205 4.12 -8.47 12.16
CA GLY A 205 4.30 -7.96 13.52
C GLY A 205 4.69 -6.47 13.55
N ARG A 206 5.46 -6.04 12.55
CA ARG A 206 5.88 -4.64 12.39
C ARG A 206 5.87 -4.27 10.91
N LEU A 207 5.13 -3.24 10.55
CA LEU A 207 4.98 -2.79 9.17
C LEU A 207 5.43 -1.35 9.06
N LYS A 208 6.23 -1.05 8.03
CA LYS A 208 6.54 0.31 7.60
C LYS A 208 6.21 0.44 6.12
N THR A 209 5.24 1.29 5.80
CA THR A 209 4.76 1.52 4.45
C THR A 209 4.96 2.98 4.06
N ASP A 210 5.55 3.25 2.89
CA ASP A 210 5.63 4.56 2.24
C ASP A 210 5.03 4.47 0.83
N LEU A 211 3.87 5.08 0.62
CA LEU A 211 3.18 5.09 -0.68
C LEU A 211 3.13 6.52 -1.23
N ARG A 212 3.68 6.73 -2.42
CA ARG A 212 3.79 8.04 -3.06
C ARG A 212 3.10 8.05 -4.41
N HIS A 213 2.20 9.02 -4.61
CA HIS A 213 1.36 9.12 -5.79
C HIS A 213 1.50 10.49 -6.42
N GLU A 214 1.82 10.52 -7.71
CA GLU A 214 2.01 11.74 -8.50
C GLU A 214 0.91 11.83 -9.56
N LEU A 215 0.03 12.82 -9.45
CA LEU A 215 -1.02 13.09 -10.45
C LEU A 215 -0.46 14.01 -11.55
N LEU A 216 0.29 13.43 -12.49
CA LEU A 216 1.09 14.13 -13.48
C LEU A 216 0.30 14.79 -14.63
N GLY A 217 -1.01 14.57 -14.71
CA GLY A 217 -1.84 15.14 -15.77
C GLY A 217 -3.23 15.56 -15.30
N SER A 218 -3.78 16.58 -15.96
CA SER A 218 -5.19 16.97 -15.79
C SER A 218 -6.14 15.82 -16.12
N GLY A 219 -7.29 15.78 -15.45
CA GLY A 219 -8.26 14.68 -15.53
C GLY A 219 -7.83 13.40 -14.81
N ALA A 220 -6.64 13.35 -14.20
CA ALA A 220 -6.22 12.21 -13.40
C ALA A 220 -7.11 12.05 -12.15
N GLU A 221 -7.48 10.82 -11.82
CA GLU A 221 -8.26 10.47 -10.65
C GLU A 221 -7.52 9.41 -9.81
N LEU A 222 -7.36 9.70 -8.52
CA LEU A 222 -6.78 8.79 -7.53
C LEU A 222 -7.82 8.46 -6.44
N SER A 223 -7.98 7.19 -6.12
CA SER A 223 -8.67 6.76 -4.91
C SER A 223 -7.88 5.68 -4.19
N LEU A 224 -7.70 5.85 -2.88
CA LEU A 224 -6.96 4.94 -2.01
C LEU A 224 -7.86 4.49 -0.86
N HIS A 225 -7.98 3.18 -0.70
CA HIS A 225 -8.86 2.52 0.27
C HIS A 225 -8.04 1.58 1.14
N VAL A 226 -7.95 1.85 2.44
CA VAL A 226 -7.06 1.11 3.34
C VAL A 226 -7.84 0.58 4.53
N GLY A 227 -7.75 -0.72 4.76
CA GLY A 227 -8.27 -1.42 5.92
C GLY A 227 -7.13 -2.09 6.68
N VAL A 228 -6.99 -1.80 7.97
CA VAL A 228 -5.97 -2.39 8.84
C VAL A 228 -6.64 -3.05 10.03
N HIS A 229 -6.33 -4.31 10.29
CA HIS A 229 -6.69 -4.98 11.53
C HIS A 229 -5.44 -5.27 12.36
N GLY A 230 -5.28 -4.55 13.46
CA GLY A 230 -4.19 -4.76 14.42
C GLY A 230 -4.67 -5.63 15.58
N ASN A 231 -3.90 -6.65 15.93
CA ASN A 231 -4.15 -7.47 17.12
C ASN A 231 -2.83 -7.72 17.88
N GLY A 232 -2.91 -8.09 19.16
CA GLY A 232 -1.76 -8.44 19.98
C GLY A 232 -0.79 -7.27 20.16
N GLN A 233 0.46 -7.40 19.70
CA GLN A 233 1.49 -6.34 19.79
C GLN A 233 1.87 -5.79 18.40
N ARG A 234 1.04 -6.05 17.39
CA ARG A 234 1.28 -5.64 16.00
C ARG A 234 1.41 -4.11 15.91
N ARG A 235 2.35 -3.65 15.07
CA ARG A 235 2.59 -2.23 14.79
C ARG A 235 2.51 -1.96 13.31
N ASP A 236 1.62 -1.06 12.89
CA ASP A 236 1.47 -0.61 11.52
C ASP A 236 1.78 0.88 11.43
N ASP A 237 2.62 1.25 10.46
CA ASP A 237 3.00 2.63 10.17
C ASP A 237 2.86 2.85 8.66
N HIS A 238 1.78 3.54 8.29
CA HIS A 238 1.44 3.87 6.91
C HIS A 238 1.66 5.35 6.65
N HIS A 239 2.55 5.65 5.70
CA HIS A 239 2.79 6.99 5.20
C HIS A 239 2.27 7.07 3.76
N PHE A 240 1.42 8.06 3.50
CA PHE A 240 0.89 8.36 2.18
C PHE A 240 1.34 9.76 1.78
N VAL A 241 1.89 9.89 0.58
CA VAL A 241 2.12 11.17 -0.07
C VAL A 241 1.30 11.20 -1.35
N ILE A 242 0.47 12.22 -1.51
CA ILE A 242 -0.31 12.46 -2.71
C ILE A 242 0.02 13.86 -3.20
N ASN A 243 0.62 13.93 -4.38
CA ASN A 243 1.05 15.18 -4.97
C ASN A 243 0.24 15.51 -6.23
N HIS A 244 -0.25 16.75 -6.29
CA HIS A 244 -0.95 17.34 -7.42
C HIS A 244 -0.06 18.42 -8.04
N PRO A 245 0.93 18.04 -8.88
CA PRO A 245 1.83 19.00 -9.53
C PRO A 245 1.14 19.83 -10.62
N VAL A 246 -0.02 19.40 -11.10
CA VAL A 246 -0.85 20.10 -12.10
C VAL A 246 -2.31 20.14 -11.65
N GLY A 247 -3.09 21.05 -12.24
CA GLY A 247 -4.50 21.26 -11.91
C GLY A 247 -5.48 20.29 -12.56
N GLN A 248 -6.76 20.43 -12.21
CA GLN A 248 -7.92 19.72 -12.78
C GLN A 248 -7.86 18.20 -12.56
N ASN A 249 -7.43 17.75 -11.40
CA ASN A 249 -7.35 16.33 -11.03
C ASN A 249 -7.95 16.12 -9.63
N GLN A 250 -8.20 14.86 -9.28
CA GLN A 250 -8.91 14.50 -8.06
C GLN A 250 -8.20 13.41 -7.27
N SER A 251 -8.22 13.52 -5.94
CA SER A 251 -7.73 12.45 -5.06
C SER A 251 -8.61 12.22 -3.84
N LYS A 252 -8.72 10.96 -3.43
CA LYS A 252 -9.39 10.57 -2.18
C LYS A 252 -8.61 9.48 -1.47
N LEU A 253 -8.25 9.70 -0.21
CA LEU A 253 -7.70 8.69 0.69
C LEU A 253 -8.71 8.37 1.81
N VAL A 254 -9.02 7.10 1.99
CA VAL A 254 -9.82 6.59 3.11
C VAL A 254 -9.02 5.48 3.79
N MET A 255 -8.74 5.66 5.07
CA MET A 255 -8.07 4.64 5.89
C MET A 255 -8.90 4.34 7.12
N HIS A 256 -9.27 3.07 7.29
CA HIS A 256 -9.90 2.55 8.48
C HIS A 256 -8.96 1.59 9.21
N SER A 257 -8.83 1.77 10.52
CA SER A 257 -7.98 0.92 11.35
C SER A 257 -8.75 0.43 12.56
N ALA A 258 -8.88 -0.89 12.69
CA ALA A 258 -9.43 -1.54 13.86
C ALA A 258 -8.28 -2.14 14.67
N CYS A 259 -8.09 -1.68 15.90
CA CYS A 259 -6.92 -2.03 16.72
C CYS A 259 -7.38 -2.70 18.03
N ASP A 260 -6.93 -3.92 18.26
CA ASP A 260 -7.19 -4.73 19.44
C ASP A 260 -5.91 -5.02 20.24
N GLY A 261 -6.06 -5.58 21.44
CA GLY A 261 -4.94 -5.99 22.29
C GLY A 261 -4.10 -4.79 22.72
N ARG A 262 -2.82 -4.76 22.32
CA ARG A 262 -1.90 -3.63 22.47
C ARG A 262 -1.34 -3.19 21.11
N SER A 263 -2.10 -3.45 20.05
CA SER A 263 -1.67 -3.08 18.71
C SER A 263 -1.65 -1.57 18.56
N LYS A 264 -0.77 -1.10 17.67
CA LYS A 264 -0.64 0.32 17.35
C LYS A 264 -0.69 0.53 15.86
N ASN A 265 -1.58 1.40 15.39
CA ASN A 265 -1.60 1.86 14.01
C ASN A 265 -1.23 3.35 13.94
N VAL A 266 -0.44 3.74 12.95
CA VAL A 266 -0.15 5.12 12.61
C VAL A 266 -0.47 5.33 11.14
N GLY A 267 -1.37 6.27 10.84
CA GLY A 267 -1.67 6.73 9.48
C GLY A 267 -1.25 8.19 9.31
N THR A 268 -0.26 8.45 8.47
CA THR A 268 0.16 9.81 8.10
C THR A 268 -0.17 10.05 6.63
N GLY A 269 -0.93 11.09 6.33
CA GLY A 269 -1.29 11.43 4.96
C GLY A 269 -0.87 12.84 4.62
N ARG A 270 0.09 13.00 3.71
CA ARG A 270 0.54 14.30 3.23
C ARG A 270 -0.02 14.56 1.84
N LEU A 271 -0.92 15.53 1.76
CA LEU A 271 -1.58 15.93 0.52
C LEU A 271 -1.03 17.29 0.09
N ILE A 272 -0.47 17.35 -1.13
CA ILE A 272 0.23 18.52 -1.66
C ILE A 272 -0.47 18.96 -2.95
N ILE A 273 -0.92 20.21 -3.00
CA ILE A 273 -1.43 20.85 -4.22
C ILE A 273 -0.49 22.00 -4.59
N ALA A 274 0.23 21.82 -5.71
CA ALA A 274 1.28 22.73 -6.12
C ALA A 274 0.75 24.11 -6.57
N GLU A 275 1.64 25.10 -6.61
CA GLU A 275 1.32 26.41 -7.15
C GLU A 275 0.87 26.29 -8.62
N GLY A 276 -0.26 26.91 -8.96
CA GLY A 276 -0.86 26.84 -10.30
C GLY A 276 -1.67 25.57 -10.58
N ALA A 277 -1.73 24.60 -9.67
CA ALA A 277 -2.59 23.42 -9.76
C ALA A 277 -4.04 23.76 -9.38
N GLN A 278 -4.69 24.57 -10.23
CA GLN A 278 -6.06 25.04 -10.00
C GLN A 278 -7.09 23.94 -10.30
N SER A 279 -8.27 24.10 -9.71
CA SER A 279 -9.44 23.23 -9.84
C SER A 279 -9.15 21.77 -9.45
N CYS A 280 -8.28 21.55 -8.47
CA CYS A 280 -8.09 20.25 -7.83
C CYS A 280 -9.17 19.98 -6.78
N ASP A 281 -9.59 18.72 -6.63
CA ASP A 281 -10.44 18.26 -5.52
C ASP A 281 -9.76 17.10 -4.78
N ALA A 282 -9.39 17.33 -3.52
CA ALA A 282 -8.50 16.44 -2.81
C ALA A 282 -8.97 16.20 -1.38
N GLY A 283 -9.10 14.94 -0.98
CA GLY A 283 -9.68 14.57 0.32
C GLY A 283 -8.93 13.44 1.02
N GLN A 284 -8.81 13.51 2.34
CA GLN A 284 -8.30 12.40 3.14
C GLN A 284 -9.10 12.20 4.44
N VAL A 285 -9.47 10.95 4.74
CA VAL A 285 -10.19 10.60 5.97
C VAL A 285 -9.56 9.39 6.63
N PHE A 286 -9.26 9.53 7.92
CA PHE A 286 -8.82 8.45 8.79
C PHE A 286 -9.89 8.15 9.82
N LYS A 287 -10.31 6.89 9.94
CA LYS A 287 -11.21 6.44 11.01
C LYS A 287 -10.55 5.31 11.78
N ASN A 288 -10.56 5.39 13.10
CA ASN A 288 -10.00 4.36 13.96
C ASN A 288 -11.05 3.81 14.92
N LEU A 289 -11.08 2.49 15.03
CA LEU A 289 -11.91 1.74 15.97
C LEU A 289 -11.00 1.07 17.00
N LEU A 290 -11.08 1.51 18.26
CA LEU A 290 -10.32 0.92 19.35
C LEU A 290 -11.13 -0.22 19.98
N LEU A 291 -10.61 -1.43 19.84
CA LEU A 291 -11.24 -2.68 20.26
C LEU A 291 -10.83 -3.11 21.68
N SER A 292 -9.88 -2.40 22.29
CA SER A 292 -9.40 -2.59 23.66
C SER A 292 -8.90 -1.27 24.27
N ASP A 293 -8.79 -1.21 25.60
CA ASP A 293 -8.27 -0.04 26.33
C ASP A 293 -6.78 0.23 26.09
N LYS A 294 -6.04 -0.72 25.54
CA LYS A 294 -4.58 -0.63 25.32
C LYS A 294 -4.21 -0.50 23.85
N ALA A 295 -5.19 -0.51 22.95
CA ALA A 295 -4.98 -0.27 21.55
C ALA A 295 -4.70 1.22 21.31
N GLU A 296 -3.83 1.50 20.34
CA GLU A 296 -3.46 2.87 19.96
C GLU A 296 -3.67 3.06 18.46
N ALA A 297 -4.24 4.20 18.08
CA ALA A 297 -4.36 4.58 16.68
C ALA A 297 -4.13 6.09 16.53
N ASP A 298 -3.04 6.45 15.85
CA ASP A 298 -2.66 7.82 15.57
C ASP A 298 -2.95 8.16 14.10
N SER A 299 -3.62 9.27 13.85
CA SER A 299 -3.89 9.77 12.50
C SER A 299 -3.36 11.19 12.35
N ILE A 300 -2.47 11.39 11.38
CA ILE A 300 -1.77 12.65 11.12
C ILE A 300 -2.05 13.09 9.67
N PRO A 301 -3.22 13.70 9.39
CA PRO A 301 -3.48 14.30 8.09
C PRO A 301 -2.78 15.66 7.96
N GLU A 302 -1.98 15.82 6.92
CA GLU A 302 -1.22 17.01 6.56
C GLU A 302 -1.69 17.51 5.19
N LEU A 303 -1.87 18.82 5.08
CA LEU A 303 -2.35 19.46 3.86
C LEU A 303 -1.49 20.68 3.52
N GLU A 304 -0.91 20.68 2.34
CA GLU A 304 -0.08 21.75 1.77
C GLU A 304 -0.73 22.24 0.48
N VAL A 305 -1.45 23.36 0.54
CA VAL A 305 -2.15 23.94 -0.62
C VAL A 305 -1.48 25.26 -1.01
N PHE A 306 -0.97 25.30 -2.24
CA PHE A 306 -0.34 26.48 -2.83
C PHE A 306 -1.13 27.05 -4.02
N ALA A 307 -2.35 26.56 -4.26
CA ALA A 307 -3.28 27.04 -5.29
C ALA A 307 -4.54 27.65 -4.65
N ASP A 308 -5.22 28.54 -5.38
CA ASP A 308 -6.32 29.36 -4.84
C ASP A 308 -7.70 28.72 -5.08
N ASP A 309 -7.96 28.24 -6.30
CA ASP A 309 -9.22 27.64 -6.71
C ASP A 309 -9.16 26.12 -6.52
N VAL A 310 -9.33 25.65 -5.29
CA VAL A 310 -9.29 24.21 -4.99
C VAL A 310 -10.33 23.81 -3.94
N SER A 311 -10.70 22.53 -3.95
CA SER A 311 -11.39 21.87 -2.85
C SER A 311 -10.40 20.95 -2.14
N ALA A 312 -10.19 21.18 -0.85
CA ALA A 312 -9.30 20.33 -0.05
C ALA A 312 -9.94 20.05 1.32
N ALA A 313 -10.01 18.77 1.69
CA ALA A 313 -10.60 18.35 2.95
C ALA A 313 -9.74 17.29 3.65
N HIS A 314 -9.72 17.35 4.98
CA HIS A 314 -9.18 16.26 5.79
C HIS A 314 -10.05 15.97 7.02
N GLY A 315 -9.99 14.74 7.50
CA GLY A 315 -10.71 14.33 8.70
C GLY A 315 -10.02 13.17 9.40
N ALA A 316 -10.06 13.18 10.73
CA ALA A 316 -9.62 12.08 11.55
C ALA A 316 -10.62 11.87 12.69
N ALA A 317 -11.01 10.63 12.93
CA ALA A 317 -11.86 10.25 14.05
C ALA A 317 -11.38 8.94 14.67
N SER A 318 -11.35 8.89 16.00
CA SER A 318 -11.03 7.68 16.75
C SER A 318 -12.11 7.48 17.79
N ALA A 319 -12.67 6.27 17.87
CA ALA A 319 -13.67 5.92 18.87
C ALA A 319 -13.44 4.49 19.37
N PRO A 320 -13.75 4.20 20.65
CA PRO A 320 -13.88 2.82 21.09
C PRO A 320 -15.10 2.19 20.44
N LEU A 321 -15.16 0.87 20.50
CA LEU A 321 -16.35 0.14 20.08
C LEU A 321 -17.54 0.47 20.98
N ASP A 322 -18.70 0.74 20.37
CA ASP A 322 -19.91 1.19 21.08
C ASP A 322 -20.52 0.05 21.93
N PRO A 323 -20.56 0.19 23.28
CA PRO A 323 -21.13 -0.83 24.14
C PRO A 323 -22.62 -1.11 23.89
N GLU A 324 -23.39 -0.13 23.40
CA GLU A 324 -24.80 -0.34 23.08
C GLU A 324 -24.96 -1.22 21.82
N GLN A 325 -24.08 -1.07 20.84
CA GLN A 325 -24.05 -1.91 19.64
C GLN A 325 -23.68 -3.36 19.99
N LEU A 326 -22.69 -3.57 20.87
CA LEU A 326 -22.36 -4.91 21.38
C LEU A 326 -23.54 -5.53 22.11
N PHE A 327 -24.07 -4.83 23.11
CA PHE A 327 -25.18 -5.32 23.91
C PHE A 327 -26.38 -5.67 23.03
N TYR A 328 -26.68 -4.85 22.03
CA TYR A 328 -27.75 -5.14 21.08
C TYR A 328 -27.51 -6.46 20.34
N LEU A 329 -26.32 -6.67 19.76
CA LEU A 329 -25.99 -7.91 19.04
C LEU A 329 -26.00 -9.14 19.96
N GLU A 330 -25.44 -9.02 21.16
CA GLU A 330 -25.44 -10.08 22.17
C GLU A 330 -26.86 -10.46 22.61
N SER A 331 -27.76 -9.47 22.79
CA SER A 331 -29.17 -9.71 23.10
C SER A 331 -29.92 -10.48 22.01
N ARG A 332 -29.39 -10.50 20.78
CA ARG A 332 -29.90 -11.29 19.65
C ARG A 332 -29.27 -12.67 19.53
N GLY A 333 -28.45 -13.07 20.51
CA GLY A 333 -27.88 -14.41 20.64
C GLY A 333 -26.49 -14.58 20.04
N LEU A 334 -25.82 -13.50 19.62
CA LEU A 334 -24.42 -13.57 19.22
C LEU A 334 -23.53 -13.68 20.47
N GLY A 335 -22.49 -14.51 20.41
CA GLY A 335 -21.44 -14.48 21.43
C GLY A 335 -20.66 -13.16 21.40
N PRO A 336 -20.06 -12.72 22.52
CA PRO A 336 -19.38 -11.43 22.61
C PRO A 336 -18.31 -11.22 21.52
N GLN A 337 -17.49 -12.24 21.25
CA GLN A 337 -16.45 -12.16 20.24
C GLN A 337 -17.04 -12.10 18.82
N MET A 338 -18.06 -12.91 18.51
CA MET A 338 -18.74 -12.83 17.21
C MET A 338 -19.41 -11.47 16.97
N ALA A 339 -19.98 -10.86 18.01
CA ALA A 339 -20.56 -9.51 17.93
C ALA A 339 -19.48 -8.46 17.63
N LYS A 340 -18.33 -8.55 18.32
CA LYS A 340 -17.16 -7.70 18.09
C LYS A 340 -16.62 -7.84 16.67
N ASP A 341 -16.47 -9.06 16.17
CA ASP A 341 -15.94 -9.34 14.84
C ASP A 341 -16.89 -8.86 13.74
N LEU A 342 -18.21 -9.00 13.93
CA LEU A 342 -19.21 -8.48 13.00
C LEU A 342 -19.14 -6.95 12.87
N LEU A 343 -19.00 -6.23 13.99
CA LEU A 343 -18.83 -4.78 13.98
C LEU A 343 -17.49 -4.38 13.36
N THR A 344 -16.44 -5.14 13.63
CA THR A 344 -15.10 -4.94 13.06
C THR A 344 -15.10 -5.14 11.55
N GLU A 345 -15.75 -6.20 11.04
CA GLU A 345 -15.93 -6.44 9.61
C GLU A 345 -16.67 -5.28 8.95
N GLY A 346 -17.83 -4.89 9.49
CA GLY A 346 -18.62 -3.78 8.96
C GLY A 346 -17.83 -2.47 8.91
N PHE A 347 -17.09 -2.17 9.99
CA PHE A 347 -16.24 -0.99 10.06
C PHE A 347 -15.12 -1.01 9.02
N LEU A 348 -14.39 -2.12 8.86
CA LEU A 348 -13.30 -2.21 7.90
C LEU A 348 -13.79 -2.22 6.45
N MET A 349 -14.92 -2.89 6.18
CA MET A 349 -15.53 -2.92 4.84
C MET A 349 -16.04 -1.55 4.39
N ASP A 350 -16.42 -0.66 5.31
CA ASP A 350 -16.82 0.73 4.98
C ASP A 350 -15.72 1.49 4.23
N ALA A 351 -14.44 1.20 4.53
CA ALA A 351 -13.30 1.82 3.84
C ALA A 351 -13.28 1.54 2.34
N PHE A 352 -13.83 0.40 1.92
CA PHE A 352 -13.79 -0.09 0.54
C PHE A 352 -15.09 0.18 -0.23
N THR A 353 -16.07 0.87 0.36
CA THR A 353 -17.36 1.19 -0.30
C THR A 353 -17.20 2.00 -1.58
N GLY A 354 -16.17 2.85 -1.66
CA GLY A 354 -15.81 3.60 -2.86
C GLY A 354 -14.91 2.87 -3.86
N PHE A 355 -14.42 1.67 -3.52
CA PHE A 355 -13.57 0.86 -4.40
C PHE A 355 -14.43 0.18 -5.47
N LYS A 356 -14.33 0.65 -6.71
CA LYS A 356 -15.27 0.30 -7.80
C LYS A 356 -14.95 -1.04 -8.48
N SER A 357 -14.78 -2.13 -7.72
CA SER A 357 -14.65 -3.50 -8.22
C SER A 357 -15.37 -4.49 -7.32
N GLU A 358 -16.42 -5.13 -7.84
CA GLU A 358 -17.17 -6.13 -7.09
C GLU A 358 -16.33 -7.40 -6.85
N SER A 359 -15.61 -7.87 -7.88
CA SER A 359 -14.79 -9.08 -7.81
C SER A 359 -13.70 -8.98 -6.74
N LEU A 360 -12.96 -7.86 -6.73
CA LEU A 360 -11.90 -7.63 -5.76
C LEU A 360 -12.46 -7.36 -4.36
N VAL A 361 -13.59 -6.64 -4.22
CA VAL A 361 -14.26 -6.45 -2.91
C VAL A 361 -14.72 -7.78 -2.34
N ASN A 362 -15.31 -8.66 -3.14
CA ASN A 362 -15.71 -10.00 -2.68
C ASN A 362 -14.50 -10.85 -2.26
N TYR A 363 -13.40 -10.78 -3.02
CA TYR A 363 -12.15 -11.44 -2.66
C TYR A 363 -11.59 -10.92 -1.32
N LEU A 364 -11.46 -9.60 -1.17
CA LEU A 364 -11.02 -8.92 0.05
C LEU A 364 -11.88 -9.33 1.25
N ARG A 365 -13.21 -9.28 1.11
CA ARG A 365 -14.15 -9.61 2.18
C ARG A 365 -13.98 -11.05 2.63
N THR A 366 -13.83 -11.98 1.69
CA THR A 366 -13.55 -13.39 1.99
C THR A 366 -12.26 -13.54 2.78
N ARG A 367 -11.20 -12.79 2.42
CA ARG A 367 -9.93 -12.81 3.15
C ARG A 367 -10.05 -12.23 4.56
N LEU A 368 -10.82 -11.15 4.73
CA LEU A 368 -11.10 -10.54 6.03
C LEU A 368 -11.87 -11.49 6.95
N LEU A 369 -12.94 -12.11 6.47
CA LEU A 369 -13.73 -13.08 7.24
C LEU A 369 -12.87 -14.26 7.72
N VAL A 370 -12.08 -14.85 6.81
CA VAL A 370 -11.14 -15.93 7.17
C VAL A 370 -10.13 -15.49 8.21
N HIS A 371 -9.71 -14.22 8.21
CA HIS A 371 -8.81 -13.66 9.22
C HIS A 371 -9.48 -13.58 10.59
N LEU A 372 -10.65 -12.95 10.65
CA LEU A 372 -11.40 -12.79 11.91
C LEU A 372 -11.82 -14.14 12.49
N ASP A 373 -12.21 -15.11 11.66
CA ASP A 373 -12.54 -16.47 12.10
C ASP A 373 -11.33 -17.23 12.65
N CYS A 374 -10.12 -16.99 12.14
CA CYS A 374 -8.91 -17.60 12.68
C CYS A 374 -8.56 -17.02 14.07
N ASP A 375 -8.80 -15.73 14.28
CA ASP A 375 -8.58 -15.07 15.58
C ASP A 375 -9.56 -15.62 16.66
N LEU A 376 -10.69 -16.24 16.27
CA LEU A 376 -11.59 -16.95 17.21
C LEU A 376 -11.01 -18.25 17.79
N LEU A 377 -10.03 -18.85 17.11
CA LEU A 377 -9.52 -20.20 17.41
C LEU A 377 -8.23 -20.21 18.23
N GLU A 378 -7.60 -19.04 18.42
CA GLU A 378 -6.44 -18.82 19.30
C GLU A 378 -6.88 -18.28 20.67
#